data_AF-A0A1Z9EVH9-F1
#
_entry.id   AF-A0A1Z9EVH9-F1
#
_cell.length_a   1.000
_cell.length_b   1.000
_cell.length_c   1.000
_cell.angle_alpha   90.00
_cell.angle_beta   90.00
_cell.angle_gamma   90.00
#
_symmetry.space_group_name_H-M   'P 1'
#
loop_
_entity.id
_entity.type
_entity.pdbx_description
1 polymer ?
#
loop_
_entity_poly.entity_id
_entity_poly.type
_entity_poly.pdbx_seq_one_letter_code
_entity_poly.pdbx_strand_id
1 'polypeptide(L)' 'MSNQFDPYRDALVVEKHTVWPDEYEDWSESDRSRIETLLHATPEEASDLDYVRQHSGFARIITVSPDDLERVAAT' A
#
# COMPACT_ATOMS: atom_id res chain seq x y z
N MET A 1 -11.83 -2.34 -7.43
CA MET A 1 -11.72 -1.27 -8.45
C MET A 1 -10.73 -0.31 -7.86
N SER A 2 -9.48 -0.40 -8.31
CA SER A 2 -8.37 0.41 -7.82
C SER A 2 -8.68 1.88 -8.00
N ASN A 3 -8.51 2.67 -6.95
CA ASN A 3 -8.59 4.12 -7.05
C ASN A 3 -7.23 4.66 -7.49
N GLN A 4 -7.25 5.58 -8.46
CA GLN A 4 -6.03 6.29 -8.83
C GLN A 4 -5.53 7.14 -7.65
N PHE A 5 -4.22 7.39 -7.62
CA PHE A 5 -3.61 8.30 -6.65
C PHE A 5 -4.31 9.67 -6.66
N ASP A 6 -4.70 10.13 -5.48
CA ASP A 6 -5.40 11.40 -5.26
C ASP A 6 -4.55 12.25 -4.31
N PRO A 7 -3.82 13.27 -4.81
CA PRO A 7 -2.93 14.09 -3.98
C PRO A 7 -3.64 14.77 -2.80
N TYR A 8 -4.92 15.10 -2.94
CA TYR A 8 -5.69 15.73 -1.86
C TYR A 8 -6.03 14.72 -0.76
N ARG A 9 -6.46 13.51 -1.12
CA ARG A 9 -6.70 12.45 -0.13
C ARG A 9 -5.41 12.01 0.54
N ASP A 10 -4.32 11.89 -0.23
CA ASP A 10 -3.03 11.45 0.29
C ASP A 10 -2.45 12.43 1.32
N ALA A 11 -2.60 13.74 1.08
CA ALA A 11 -2.21 14.77 2.04
C ALA A 11 -2.98 14.71 3.37
N LEU A 12 -4.12 14.00 3.41
CA LEU A 12 -4.98 13.81 4.58
C LEU A 12 -4.90 12.39 5.15
N VAL A 13 -3.91 11.59 4.73
CA VAL A 13 -3.70 10.24 5.25
C VAL A 13 -3.23 10.29 6.70
N VAL A 14 -3.96 9.58 7.57
CA VAL A 14 -3.66 9.43 9.00
C VAL A 14 -3.31 8.00 9.37
N GLU A 15 -3.65 7.03 8.53
CA GLU A 15 -3.38 5.60 8.71
C GLU A 15 -2.93 4.97 7.40
N LYS A 16 -2.05 3.97 7.50
CA LYS A 16 -1.54 3.19 6.37
C LYS A 16 -1.78 1.72 6.65
N HIS A 17 -2.49 1.05 5.75
CA HIS A 17 -2.77 -0.38 5.83
C HIS A 17 -2.25 -1.05 4.55
N THR A 18 -1.71 -2.24 4.71
CA THR A 18 -1.33 -3.10 3.59
C THR A 18 -2.12 -4.40 3.66
N VAL A 19 -2.76 -4.74 2.55
CA VAL A 19 -3.48 -6.00 2.39
C VAL A 19 -2.59 -6.96 1.63
N TRP A 20 -2.28 -8.10 2.25
CA TRP A 20 -1.47 -9.15 1.66
C TRP A 20 -2.37 -10.26 1.15
N PRO A 21 -2.29 -10.62 -0.15
CA PRO A 21 -2.93 -11.83 -0.66
C PRO A 21 -2.45 -13.09 0.07
N ASP A 22 -3.33 -14.09 0.16
CA ASP A 22 -3.08 -15.36 0.88
C ASP A 22 -1.82 -16.10 0.39
N GLU A 23 -1.45 -15.93 -0.89
CA GLU A 23 -0.24 -16.54 -1.47
C GLU A 23 1.08 -16.07 -0.82
N TYR A 24 1.04 -14.98 -0.04
CA TYR A 24 2.17 -14.42 0.69
C TYR A 24 2.02 -14.53 2.21
N GLU A 25 1.06 -15.33 2.72
CA GLU A 25 0.82 -15.48 4.16
C GLU A 25 2.05 -16.03 4.90
N ASP A 26 2.80 -16.94 4.26
CA ASP A 26 4.00 -17.59 4.81
C ASP A 26 5.26 -16.69 4.84
N TRP A 27 5.19 -15.46 4.33
CA TRP A 27 6.34 -14.55 4.33
C TRP A 27 6.69 -14.09 5.74
N SER A 28 7.97 -13.87 5.99
CA SER A 28 8.42 -13.36 7.28
C SER A 28 7.84 -11.98 7.55
N GLU A 29 7.48 -11.70 8.81
CA GLU A 29 6.99 -10.38 9.22
C GLU A 29 8.00 -9.27 8.89
N SER A 30 9.30 -9.56 8.97
CA SER A 30 10.36 -8.63 8.61
C SER A 30 10.37 -8.27 7.12
N ASP A 31 10.18 -9.27 6.24
CA ASP A 31 10.12 -9.02 4.80
C ASP A 31 8.87 -8.24 4.46
N ARG A 32 7.72 -8.64 5.03
CA ARG A 32 6.45 -7.91 4.85
C ARG A 32 6.58 -6.46 5.30
N SER A 33 7.09 -6.21 6.50
CA SER A 33 7.27 -4.84 7.01
C SER A 33 8.20 -3.98 6.14
N ARG A 34 9.28 -4.56 5.61
CA ARG A 34 10.17 -3.87 4.65
C ARG A 34 9.39 -3.47 3.39
N ILE A 35 8.65 -4.41 2.81
CA ILE A 35 7.87 -4.19 1.58
C ILE A 35 6.78 -3.15 1.81
N GLU A 36 6.03 -3.22 2.90
CA GLU A 36 5.00 -2.24 3.27
C GLU A 36 5.57 -0.82 3.32
N THR A 37 6.76 -0.67 3.91
CA THR A 37 7.45 0.62 4.00
C THR A 37 7.78 1.16 2.61
N LEU A 38 8.29 0.30 1.71
CA LEU A 38 8.65 0.67 0.35
C LEU A 38 7.42 1.04 -0.49
N LEU A 39 6.35 0.23 -0.43
CA LEU A 39 5.11 0.51 -1.15
C LEU A 39 4.47 1.83 -0.73
N HIS A 40 4.47 2.12 0.57
CA HIS A 40 3.92 3.36 1.09
C HIS A 40 4.82 4.58 0.91
N ALA A 41 6.07 4.42 0.47
CA ALA A 41 6.96 5.51 0.12
C ALA A 41 6.65 6.10 -1.27
N THR A 42 6.10 5.29 -2.18
CA THR A 42 5.72 5.68 -3.55
C THR A 42 4.29 5.20 -3.87
N PRO A 43 3.26 5.67 -3.14
CA PRO A 43 1.88 5.22 -3.30
C PRO A 43 1.30 5.45 -4.70
N GLU A 44 1.80 6.42 -5.45
CA GLU A 44 1.40 6.72 -6.84
C GLU A 44 1.76 5.61 -7.83
N GLU A 45 2.68 4.72 -7.46
CA GLU A 45 3.10 3.57 -8.25
C GLU A 45 2.37 2.27 -7.86
N ALA A 46 1.49 2.32 -6.86
CA ALA A 46 0.76 1.14 -6.39
C ALA A 46 -0.28 0.69 -7.40
N SER A 47 -0.29 -0.60 -7.75
CA SER A 47 -1.23 -1.17 -8.73
C SER A 47 -2.68 -1.17 -8.22
N ASP A 48 -2.86 -1.38 -6.91
CA ASP A 48 -4.17 -1.34 -6.26
C ASP A 48 -4.14 -0.49 -4.99
N LEU A 49 -4.69 0.72 -5.11
CA LEU A 49 -4.69 1.76 -4.09
C LEU A 49 -6.12 2.16 -3.76
N ASP A 50 -6.40 2.28 -2.46
CA ASP A 50 -7.67 2.74 -1.95
C ASP A 50 -7.48 3.81 -0.87
N TYR A 51 -8.46 4.71 -0.79
CA TYR A 51 -8.58 5.69 0.28
C TYR A 51 -9.92 5.54 0.96
N VAL A 52 -9.91 5.14 2.23
CA VAL A 52 -11.12 5.01 3.05
C VAL A 52 -11.23 6.21 3.98
N ARG A 53 -12.37 6.90 3.93
CA ARG A 53 -12.61 8.07 4.79
C ARG A 53 -12.62 7.65 6.25
N GLN A 54 -11.82 8.34 7.05
CA GLN A 54 -11.76 8.23 8.51
C GLN A 54 -12.37 9.49 9.15
N HIS A 55 -12.58 9.44 10.47
CA HIS A 55 -13.11 10.57 11.23
C HIS A 55 -12.25 11.84 11.05
N SER A 56 -10.92 11.71 11.10
CA SER A 56 -9.96 12.83 11.03
C SER A 56 -9.15 12.89 9.73
N GLY A 57 -9.43 12.07 8.72
CA GLY A 57 -8.62 12.01 7.51
C GLY A 57 -9.00 10.83 6.62
N PHE A 58 -8.00 10.18 6.03
CA PHE A 58 -8.15 8.95 5.27
C PHE A 58 -7.20 7.87 5.77
N ALA A 59 -7.62 6.62 5.64
CA ALA A 59 -6.73 5.47 5.67
C ALA A 59 -6.36 5.15 4.23
N ARG A 60 -5.06 5.08 3.96
CA ARG A 60 -4.56 4.58 2.68
C ARG A 60 -4.39 3.08 2.76
N ILE A 61 -4.99 2.36 1.83
CA ILE A 61 -4.90 0.91 1.73
C ILE A 61 -4.19 0.58 0.43
N ILE A 62 -3.12 -0.21 0.49
CA ILE A 62 -2.48 -0.79 -0.68
C ILE A 62 -2.68 -2.30 -0.63
N THR A 63 -3.26 -2.87 -1.68
CA THR A 63 -3.29 -4.33 -1.86
C THR A 63 -2.04 -4.73 -2.60
N VAL A 64 -1.22 -5.60 -2.00
CA VAL A 64 0.03 -6.06 -2.61
C VAL A 64 -0.29 -6.83 -3.89
N SER A 65 0.39 -6.46 -4.98
CA SER A 65 0.35 -7.18 -6.25
C SER A 65 1.74 -7.74 -6.61
N PRO A 66 1.84 -8.75 -7.51
CA PRO A 66 3.13 -9.21 -8.01
C PRO A 66 3.96 -8.08 -8.66
N ASP A 67 3.33 -7.21 -9.44
CA ASP A 67 3.99 -6.06 -10.09
C ASP A 67 4.60 -5.11 -9.05
N ASP A 68 3.89 -4.89 -7.93
CA ASP A 68 4.38 -4.10 -6.81
C ASP A 68 5.61 -4.73 -6.16
N LEU A 69 5.59 -6.05 -5.94
CA LEU A 69 6.71 -6.79 -5.35
C LEU A 69 7.94 -6.76 -6.23
N GLU A 70 7.79 -7.01 -7.54
CA GLU A 70 8.89 -6.95 -8.50
C GLU A 70 9.55 -5.57 -8.50
N ARG A 71 8.73 -4.51 -8.50
CA ARG A 71 9.19 -3.12 -8.49
C ARG A 71 10.01 -2.79 -7.25
N VAL A 72 9.51 -3.11 -6.05
CA VAL A 72 10.21 -2.76 -4.81
C VAL A 72 11.37 -3.71 -4.47
N ALA A 73 11.38 -4.93 -4.99
CA ALA A 73 12.50 -5.87 -4.83
C ALA A 73 13.76 -5.42 -5.59
N ALA A 74 13.60 -4.58 -6.63
CA ALA A 74 14.71 -4.02 -7.40
C ALA A 74 15.41 -2.81 -6.72
N THR A 75 14.94 -2.40 -5.54
CA THR A 75 15.43 -1.23 -4.77
C THR A 75 16.33 -1.65 -3.60
#